data_AF-A0A7C1CBB3-F1
#
_entry.id   AF-A0A7C1CBB3-F1
#
_cell.length_a   1.000
_cell.length_b   1.000
_cell.length_c   1.000
_cell.angle_alpha   90.00
_cell.angle_beta   90.00
_cell.angle_gamma   90.00
#
_symmetry.space_group_name_H-M   'P 1'
#
loop_
_entity.id
_entity.type
_entity.pdbx_description
1 polymer ?
#
loop_
_entity_poly.entity_id
_entity_poly.type
_entity_poly.pdbx_seq_one_letter_code
_entity_poly.pdbx_strand_id
1 'polypeptide(L)'
;MSLEEKIAEKARANGWYVELRKKHGNRIQDLVLRRGGLVLVIQVKDLSSPAGPRAVTQTKKDFDEYIKHLLEKKLGVTVVPILISNEISEKAKRRALSYGIRCYKPNELEKMLK
;
A
#
# COMPACT_ATOMS: atom_id res chain seq x y z
N MET A 1 -22.56 12.81 7.61
CA MET A 1 -21.59 12.69 6.52
C MET A 1 -20.18 12.65 7.08
N SER A 2 -19.47 11.56 6.82
CA SER A 2 -18.07 11.40 7.22
C SER A 2 -17.14 12.32 6.39
N LEU A 3 -15.89 12.48 6.83
CA LEU A 3 -14.91 13.26 6.07
C LEU A 3 -14.58 12.59 4.72
N GLU A 4 -14.54 11.25 4.66
CA GLU A 4 -14.35 10.52 3.41
C GLU A 4 -15.48 10.81 2.42
N GLU A 5 -16.73 10.82 2.89
CA GLU A 5 -17.90 11.09 2.05
C GLU A 5 -17.86 12.51 1.46
N LYS A 6 -17.48 13.51 2.28
CA LYS A 6 -17.33 14.90 1.81
C LYS A 6 -16.23 15.03 0.75
N ILE A 7 -15.10 14.35 0.94
CA ILE A 7 -14.00 14.32 -0.05
C ILE A 7 -14.46 13.64 -1.33
N ALA A 8 -15.16 12.51 -1.22
CA ALA A 8 -15.71 11.77 -2.35
C ALA A 8 -16.68 12.61 -3.18
N GLU A 9 -17.63 13.28 -2.54
CA GLU A 9 -18.61 14.14 -3.22
C GLU A 9 -17.92 15.28 -3.98
N LYS A 10 -17.00 15.99 -3.32
CA LYS A 10 -16.22 17.06 -3.96
C LYS A 10 -15.38 16.55 -5.13
N ALA A 11 -14.76 15.38 -5.00
CA ALA A 11 -13.98 14.76 -6.07
C ALA A 11 -14.88 14.41 -7.27
N ARG A 12 -16.04 13.79 -7.06
CA ARG A 12 -17.02 13.49 -8.13
C ARG A 12 -17.46 14.75 -8.87
N ALA A 13 -17.79 15.81 -8.13
CA ALA A 13 -18.17 17.09 -8.71
C ALA A 13 -17.07 17.72 -9.58
N ASN A 14 -15.81 17.34 -9.37
CA ASN A 14 -14.65 17.80 -10.16
C ASN A 14 -14.16 16.75 -11.20
N GLY A 15 -15.04 15.83 -11.58
CA GLY A 15 -14.79 14.86 -12.67
C GLY A 15 -13.85 13.72 -12.31
N TRP A 16 -13.70 13.40 -11.01
CA TRP A 16 -12.95 12.22 -10.59
C TRP A 16 -13.87 10.99 -10.51
N TYR A 17 -13.36 9.86 -10.98
CA TYR A 17 -13.92 8.57 -10.59
C TYR A 17 -13.51 8.28 -9.15
N VAL A 18 -14.48 7.90 -8.31
CA VAL A 18 -14.28 7.71 -6.87
C VAL A 18 -14.64 6.30 -6.47
N GLU A 19 -13.68 5.59 -5.92
CA GLU A 19 -13.86 4.28 -5.30
C GLU A 19 -13.70 4.43 -3.78
N LEU A 20 -14.82 4.37 -3.06
CA LEU A 20 -14.81 4.26 -1.59
C LEU A 20 -14.44 2.83 -1.25
N ARG A 21 -13.33 2.64 -0.55
CA ARG A 21 -12.91 1.30 -0.12
C ARG A 21 -13.36 1.11 1.33
N LYS A 22 -14.11 0.03 1.57
CA LYS A 22 -14.48 -0.38 2.93
C LYS A 22 -13.52 -1.46 3.39
N LYS A 23 -13.21 -1.44 4.69
CA LYS A 23 -12.30 -2.37 5.36
C LYS A 23 -12.66 -3.83 5.02
N HIS A 24 -11.70 -4.58 4.50
CA HIS A 24 -11.74 -6.04 4.43
C HIS A 24 -10.50 -6.59 5.15
N GLY A 25 -10.69 -7.14 6.34
CA GLY A 25 -9.62 -7.63 7.19
C GLY A 25 -8.83 -6.52 7.92
N ASN A 26 -7.51 -6.67 8.01
CA ASN A 26 -6.62 -5.86 8.85
C ASN A 26 -6.09 -4.56 8.19
N ARG A 27 -6.50 -4.21 6.96
CA ARG A 27 -5.92 -3.09 6.20
C ARG A 27 -7.01 -2.23 5.55
N ILE A 28 -6.77 -0.92 5.52
CA ILE A 28 -7.75 0.12 5.22
C ILE A 28 -7.14 1.00 4.13
N GLN A 29 -7.79 1.09 2.98
CA GLN A 29 -7.74 2.26 2.11
C GLN A 29 -9.07 2.98 2.31
N ASP A 30 -9.05 4.30 2.43
CA ASP A 30 -10.31 5.04 2.57
C ASP A 30 -10.91 5.37 1.21
N LEU A 31 -10.10 5.97 0.31
CA LEU A 31 -10.54 6.34 -1.04
C LEU A 31 -9.45 6.08 -2.10
N VAL A 32 -9.87 5.66 -3.28
CA VAL A 32 -9.07 5.74 -4.50
C VAL A 32 -9.77 6.67 -5.49
N LEU A 33 -9.06 7.72 -5.94
CA LEU A 33 -9.56 8.63 -6.97
C LEU A 33 -8.81 8.39 -8.27
N ARG A 34 -9.51 8.43 -9.41
CA ARG A 34 -8.89 8.30 -10.73
C ARG A 34 -9.38 9.39 -11.68
N ARG A 35 -8.46 9.95 -12.47
CA ARG A 35 -8.77 10.88 -13.57
C ARG A 35 -7.72 10.76 -14.67
N GLY A 36 -8.13 10.26 -15.84
CA GLY A 36 -7.19 9.88 -16.89
C GLY A 36 -6.19 8.82 -16.40
N GLY A 37 -4.90 9.05 -16.62
CA GLY A 37 -3.81 8.18 -16.13
C GLY A 37 -3.40 8.42 -14.68
N LEU A 38 -3.98 9.41 -13.97
CA LEU A 38 -3.61 9.73 -12.59
C LEU A 38 -4.50 8.97 -11.60
N VAL A 39 -3.85 8.34 -10.62
CA VAL A 39 -4.51 7.69 -9.49
C VAL A 39 -4.00 8.26 -8.17
N LEU A 40 -4.94 8.62 -7.29
CA LEU A 40 -4.65 9.03 -5.92
C LEU A 40 -5.15 7.96 -4.96
N VAL A 41 -4.25 7.41 -4.15
CA VAL A 41 -4.59 6.53 -3.02
C VAL A 41 -4.61 7.41 -1.78
N ILE A 42 -5.79 7.58 -1.17
CA ILE A 42 -6.01 8.56 -0.13
C ILE A 42 -6.33 7.84 1.17
N GLN A 43 -5.53 8.16 2.19
CA GLN A 43 -5.82 7.87 3.58
C GLN A 43 -6.35 9.14 4.24
N VAL A 44 -7.52 9.05 4.85
CA VAL A 44 -8.12 10.10 5.66
C VAL A 44 -7.84 9.77 7.12
N LYS A 45 -7.49 10.79 7.88
CA LYS A 45 -7.34 10.68 9.33
C LYS A 45 -8.20 11.74 9.98
N ASP A 46 -8.71 11.43 11.17
CA ASP A 46 -9.37 12.41 12.01
C ASP A 46 -8.48 13.64 12.19
N LEU A 47 -9.07 14.82 11.96
CA LEU A 47 -8.42 16.13 12.00
C LEU A 47 -8.27 16.68 13.42
N SER A 48 -8.79 15.97 14.43
CA SER A 48 -8.69 16.34 15.85
C SER A 48 -7.26 16.43 16.38
N SER A 49 -6.29 15.81 15.70
CA SER A 49 -4.87 15.88 16.03
C SER A 49 -3.97 15.84 14.79
N PRO A 50 -2.76 16.44 14.85
CA PRO A 50 -1.81 16.34 13.75
C PRO A 50 -1.49 14.89 13.36
N ALA A 51 -1.30 14.65 12.06
CA ALA A 51 -0.89 13.34 11.57
C ALA A 51 0.56 13.03 11.99
N GLY A 52 0.74 12.05 12.86
CA GLY A 52 2.08 11.55 13.23
C GLY A 52 2.71 10.61 12.19
N PRO A 53 3.99 10.23 12.35
CA PRO A 53 4.74 9.38 11.41
C PRO A 53 4.09 8.02 11.07
N ARG A 54 3.29 7.49 12.00
CA ARG A 54 2.52 6.25 11.78
C ARG A 54 1.49 6.42 10.67
N ALA A 55 0.86 7.60 10.55
CA ALA A 55 -0.09 7.87 9.48
C ALA A 55 0.61 7.84 8.12
N VAL A 56 1.78 8.46 8.00
CA VAL A 56 2.62 8.41 6.78
C VAL A 56 2.99 6.97 6.42
N THR A 57 3.41 6.18 7.41
CA THR A 57 3.76 4.78 7.20
C THR A 57 2.56 3.95 6.72
N GLN A 58 1.36 4.24 7.26
CA GLN A 58 0.13 3.58 6.85
C GLN A 58 -0.21 3.94 5.41
N THR A 59 -0.23 5.23 5.05
CA THR A 59 -0.48 5.69 3.68
C THR A 59 0.47 5.04 2.66
N LYS A 60 1.76 4.88 3.00
CA LYS A 60 2.71 4.18 2.12
C LYS A 60 2.33 2.71 1.92
N LYS A 61 1.91 2.02 2.99
CA LYS A 61 1.46 0.62 2.91
C LYS A 61 0.21 0.48 2.05
N ASP A 62 -0.72 1.42 2.19
CA ASP A 62 -1.97 1.41 1.44
C ASP A 62 -1.72 1.66 -0.05
N PHE A 63 -0.79 2.57 -0.37
CA PHE A 63 -0.29 2.77 -1.73
C PHE A 63 0.34 1.49 -2.30
N ASP A 64 1.25 0.84 -1.56
CA ASP A 64 1.92 -0.38 -2.02
C ASP A 64 0.92 -1.52 -2.27
N GLU A 65 -0.10 -1.64 -1.43
CA GLU A 65 -1.17 -2.60 -1.61
C GLU A 65 -2.02 -2.29 -2.85
N TYR A 66 -2.29 -1.02 -3.11
CA TYR A 66 -2.99 -0.62 -4.34
C TYR A 66 -2.18 -0.94 -5.59
N ILE A 67 -0.87 -0.67 -5.58
CA ILE A 67 0.03 -1.05 -6.69
C ILE A 67 0.04 -2.56 -6.87
N LYS A 68 0.16 -3.34 -5.79
CA LYS A 68 0.10 -4.80 -5.85
C LYS A 68 -1.23 -5.26 -6.47
N HIS A 69 -2.36 -4.70 -6.04
CA HIS A 69 -3.67 -5.00 -6.61
C HIS A 69 -3.74 -4.70 -8.11
N LEU A 70 -3.17 -3.58 -8.57
CA LEU A 70 -3.09 -3.26 -10.00
C LEU A 70 -2.26 -4.29 -10.76
N LEU A 71 -1.06 -4.61 -10.28
CA LEU A 71 -0.18 -5.59 -10.92
C LEU A 71 -0.85 -6.96 -11.02
N GLU A 72 -1.48 -7.42 -9.95
CA GLU A 72 -2.13 -8.74 -9.92
C GLU A 72 -3.43 -8.77 -10.74
N LYS A 73 -4.32 -7.78 -10.58
CA LYS A 73 -5.64 -7.81 -11.23
C LYS A 73 -5.66 -7.28 -12.65
N LYS A 74 -4.75 -6.37 -13.01
CA LYS A 74 -4.69 -5.79 -14.35
C LYS A 74 -3.64 -6.47 -15.22
N LEU A 75 -2.48 -6.79 -14.65
CA LEU A 75 -1.38 -7.38 -15.43
C LEU A 75 -1.23 -8.89 -15.20
N GLY A 76 -1.87 -9.47 -14.19
CA GLY A 76 -1.70 -10.89 -13.86
C GLY A 76 -0.32 -11.22 -13.31
N VAL A 77 0.42 -10.22 -12.81
CA VAL A 77 1.80 -10.38 -12.34
C VAL A 77 1.87 -10.24 -10.83
N THR A 78 2.56 -11.17 -10.17
CA THR A 78 2.94 -11.05 -8.77
C THR A 78 4.38 -10.52 -8.68
N VAL A 79 4.54 -9.32 -8.09
CA VAL A 79 5.86 -8.76 -7.80
C VAL A 79 6.20 -8.97 -6.34
N VAL A 80 7.36 -9.57 -6.07
CA VAL A 80 7.82 -9.90 -4.72
C VAL A 80 9.15 -9.19 -4.46
N PRO A 81 9.22 -8.24 -3.50
CA PRO A 81 10.48 -7.63 -3.14
C PRO A 81 11.35 -8.63 -2.36
N ILE A 82 12.63 -8.72 -2.75
CA ILE A 82 13.60 -9.64 -2.17
C ILE A 82 14.84 -8.85 -1.72
N LEU A 83 15.30 -9.14 -0.50
CA LEU A 83 16.58 -8.68 0.05
C LEU A 83 17.52 -9.86 0.19
N ILE A 84 18.72 -9.74 -0.36
CA ILE A 84 19.75 -10.78 -0.30
C ILE A 84 20.92 -10.25 0.53
N SER A 85 21.35 -11.03 1.51
CA SER A 85 22.56 -10.75 2.29
C SER A 85 23.05 -12.01 2.97
N ASN A 86 24.37 -12.13 3.19
CA ASN A 86 24.94 -13.23 3.96
C ASN A 86 24.39 -13.24 5.40
N GLU A 87 24.18 -12.05 5.96
CA GLU A 87 23.63 -11.85 7.30
C GLU A 87 22.61 -10.71 7.32
N ILE A 88 21.55 -10.88 8.11
CA ILE A 88 20.51 -9.88 8.31
C ILE A 88 20.20 -9.84 9.80
N SER A 89 20.34 -8.66 10.41
CA SER A 89 20.04 -8.49 11.83
C SER A 89 18.56 -8.75 12.14
N GLU A 90 18.24 -9.18 13.36
CA GLU A 90 16.85 -9.41 13.78
C GLU A 90 15.96 -8.16 13.64
N LYS A 91 16.53 -6.98 13.91
CA LYS A 91 15.83 -5.71 13.69
C LYS A 91 15.49 -5.50 12.21
N ALA A 92 16.43 -5.81 11.31
CA ALA A 92 16.20 -5.73 9.87
C ALA A 92 15.18 -6.78 9.39
N LYS A 93 15.23 -8.03 9.88
CA LYS A 93 14.24 -9.07 9.55
C LYS A 93 12.81 -8.65 9.95
N ARG A 94 12.62 -8.13 11.17
CA ARG A 94 11.32 -7.62 11.62
C ARG A 94 10.82 -6.49 10.73
N ARG A 95 11.71 -5.60 10.32
CA ARG A 95 11.37 -4.49 9.41
C ARG A 95 11.01 -5.00 8.01
N ALA A 96 11.80 -5.91 7.44
CA ALA A 96 11.55 -6.54 6.15
C ALA A 96 10.17 -7.22 6.12
N LEU A 97 9.86 -8.02 7.14
CA LEU A 97 8.55 -8.66 7.30
C LEU A 97 7.40 -7.64 7.31
N SER A 98 7.58 -6.51 7.98
CA SER A 98 6.57 -5.44 8.04
C SER A 98 6.29 -4.76 6.69
N TYR A 99 7.21 -4.90 5.73
CA TYR A 99 7.08 -4.43 4.35
C TYR A 99 6.81 -5.57 3.35
N GLY A 100 6.68 -6.82 3.80
CA GLY A 100 6.50 -7.96 2.90
C GLY A 100 7.73 -8.33 2.07
N ILE A 101 8.93 -7.91 2.50
CA ILE A 101 10.20 -8.23 1.84
C ILE A 101 10.64 -9.63 2.27
N ARG A 102 10.92 -10.49 1.28
CA ARG A 102 11.53 -11.80 1.53
C ARG A 102 13.03 -11.65 1.67
N CYS A 103 13.59 -12.34 2.65
CA CYS A 103 15.02 -12.29 2.94
C CYS A 103 15.65 -13.64 2.64
N TYR A 104 16.76 -13.63 1.90
CA TYR A 104 17.50 -14.84 1.55
C TYR A 104 19.01 -14.61 1.70
N LYS A 105 19.73 -15.69 1.97
CA LYS A 105 21.16 -15.78 1.68
C LYS A 105 21.38 -16.07 0.19
N PRO A 106 22.56 -15.75 -0.37
CA PRO A 106 22.85 -16.05 -1.78
C PRO A 106 22.60 -17.51 -2.17
N ASN A 107 23.03 -18.45 -1.34
CA ASN A 107 22.85 -19.89 -1.57
C ASN A 107 21.38 -20.37 -1.46
N GLU A 108 20.52 -19.66 -0.72
CA GLU A 108 19.09 -19.95 -0.65
C GLU A 108 18.39 -19.46 -1.92
N LEU A 109 18.80 -18.30 -2.45
CA LEU A 109 18.28 -17.80 -3.72
C LEU A 109 18.62 -18.75 -4.87
N GLU A 110 19.87 -19.24 -4.94
CA GLU A 110 20.29 -20.17 -6.00
C GLU A 110 19.40 -21.43 -6.06
N LYS A 111 18.92 -21.91 -4.92
CA LYS A 111 17.99 -23.04 -4.84
C LYS A 111 16.59 -22.69 -5.33
N MET A 112 16.16 -21.44 -5.13
CA MET A 112 14.84 -20.95 -5.57
C MET A 112 14.79 -20.68 -7.08
N LEU A 113 15.93 -20.37 -7.70
CA LEU A 113 16.04 -20.08 -9.13
C LEU A 113 16.18 -21.33 -10.02
N LYS A 114 16.29 -22.52 -9.42
CA LYS A 114 16.32 -23.81 -10.10
C LYS A 114 14.95 -24.47 -10.02
#